data_AF-A0A7V9K5R8-F1
#
_entry.id   AF-A0A7V9K5R8-F1
#
_cell.length_a   1.000
_cell.length_b   1.000
_cell.length_c   1.000
_cell.angle_alpha   90.00
_cell.angle_beta   90.00
_cell.angle_gamma   90.00
#
_symmetry.space_group_name_H-M   'P 1'
#
loop_
_entity.id
_entity.type
_entity.pdbx_description
1 polymer ?
#
loop_
_entity_poly.entity_id
_entity_poly.type
_entity_poly.pdbx_seq_one_letter_code
_entity_poly.pdbx_strand_id
1 'polypeptide(L)'
;MPVRAQPRASRAFDRSVLGLAVVLIAATVFATLPSPDVGGMHPALLLAVPVIVLVSWYPVLLQRARGVIEIGFDSCVLAFLGTVVPAHQGAVIWALGALVAQMCTARRPAAKIFNVGVMTASGIVALWVIDWLSPAGSPVHLQQFVAVLVGCTVYFVLDFIISEISVVLEDGTGWGAELGRSDVFLSMVSIVAVDSMGYLAALVLVGVSPWATLLLAVPVATLLVASMSTTRDRERSRRMRVLFDMSRSMQRQSSADGVLSLLESGGRALMQAQP
;
A
#
# COMPACT_ATOMS: atom_id res chain seq x y z
N MET A 1 9.03 -15.80 -21.82
CA MET A 1 9.13 -16.89 -20.82
C MET A 1 7.74 -17.46 -20.60
N PRO A 2 7.55 -18.78 -20.58
CA PRO A 2 6.26 -19.37 -20.20
C PRO A 2 5.92 -18.90 -18.79
N VAL A 3 4.65 -18.53 -18.56
CA VAL A 3 4.14 -18.18 -17.23
C VAL A 3 4.35 -19.43 -16.36
N ARG A 4 5.37 -19.41 -15.48
CA ARG A 4 5.54 -20.49 -14.50
C ARG A 4 4.25 -20.55 -13.69
N ALA A 5 3.64 -21.73 -13.66
CA ALA A 5 2.49 -21.95 -12.82
C ALA A 5 2.91 -21.68 -11.37
N GLN A 6 2.25 -20.71 -10.73
CA GLN A 6 2.48 -20.41 -9.32
C GLN A 6 2.41 -21.69 -8.48
N PRO A 7 3.34 -21.89 -7.53
CA PRO A 7 3.31 -23.02 -6.61
C PRO A 7 1.97 -23.11 -5.89
N ARG A 8 1.45 -24.33 -5.67
CA ARG A 8 0.18 -24.53 -4.96
C ARG A 8 0.19 -23.93 -3.55
N ALA A 9 1.36 -23.95 -2.89
CA ALA A 9 1.56 -23.38 -1.56
C ALA A 9 1.35 -21.86 -1.54
N SER A 10 1.92 -21.12 -2.48
CA SER A 10 1.73 -19.66 -2.61
C SER A 10 0.25 -19.31 -2.81
N ARG A 11 -0.46 -20.03 -3.70
CA ARG A 11 -1.91 -19.78 -3.91
C ARG A 11 -2.76 -20.05 -2.67
N ALA A 12 -2.41 -21.08 -1.89
CA ALA A 12 -3.10 -21.40 -0.65
C ALA A 12 -2.85 -20.32 0.41
N PHE A 13 -1.61 -19.85 0.50
CA PHE A 13 -1.24 -18.73 1.38
C PHE A 13 -2.00 -17.45 1.00
N ASP A 14 -2.01 -17.05 -0.26
CA ASP A 14 -2.69 -15.82 -0.69
C ASP A 14 -4.19 -15.82 -0.34
N ARG A 15 -4.85 -16.97 -0.53
CA ARG A 15 -6.26 -17.15 -0.16
C ARG A 15 -6.47 -17.14 1.36
N SER A 16 -5.51 -17.68 2.13
CA SER A 16 -5.57 -17.64 3.59
C SER A 16 -5.47 -16.21 4.13
N VAL A 17 -4.68 -15.35 3.50
CA VAL A 17 -4.57 -13.93 3.85
C VAL A 17 -5.89 -13.20 3.58
N LEU A 18 -6.54 -13.46 2.45
CA LEU A 18 -7.89 -12.94 2.21
C LEU A 18 -8.91 -13.49 3.24
N GLY A 19 -8.84 -14.79 3.55
CA GLY A 19 -9.69 -15.42 4.56
C GLY A 19 -9.53 -14.76 5.93
N LEU A 20 -8.29 -14.46 6.33
CA LEU A 20 -8.00 -13.71 7.57
C LEU A 20 -8.64 -12.33 7.54
N ALA A 21 -8.54 -11.59 6.43
CA ALA A 21 -9.20 -10.29 6.30
C ALA A 21 -10.71 -10.38 6.49
N VAL A 22 -11.36 -11.37 5.87
CA VAL A 22 -12.81 -11.60 6.04
C VAL A 22 -13.16 -11.91 7.49
N VAL A 23 -12.38 -12.77 8.15
CA VAL A 23 -12.59 -13.10 9.58
C VAL A 23 -12.43 -11.85 10.45
N LEU A 24 -11.42 -11.01 10.20
CA LEU A 24 -11.20 -9.76 10.94
C LEU A 24 -12.35 -8.76 10.75
N ILE A 25 -12.87 -8.60 9.53
CA ILE A 25 -14.06 -7.79 9.27
C ILE A 25 -15.25 -8.36 10.05
N ALA A 26 -15.52 -9.66 9.92
CA ALA A 26 -16.66 -10.31 10.56
C ALA A 26 -16.59 -10.19 12.09
N ALA A 27 -15.42 -10.41 12.69
CA ALA A 27 -15.18 -10.24 14.12
C ALA A 27 -15.40 -8.79 14.56
N THR A 28 -14.92 -7.82 13.77
CA THR A 28 -15.09 -6.39 14.04
C THR A 28 -16.57 -5.98 14.01
N VAL A 29 -17.32 -6.42 13.00
CA VAL A 29 -18.77 -6.17 12.90
C VAL A 29 -19.52 -6.86 14.03
N PHE A 30 -19.21 -8.14 14.31
CA PHE A 30 -19.88 -8.91 15.35
C PHE A 30 -19.67 -8.32 16.75
N ALA A 31 -18.46 -7.85 17.06
CA ALA A 31 -18.15 -7.20 18.33
C ALA A 31 -19.01 -5.93 18.59
N THR A 32 -19.56 -5.32 17.53
CA THR A 32 -20.36 -4.08 17.63
C THR A 32 -21.87 -4.28 17.66
N LEU A 33 -22.37 -5.47 17.27
CA LEU A 33 -23.80 -5.80 17.31
C LEU A 33 -24.49 -5.62 18.69
N PRO A 34 -23.82 -5.84 19.84
CA PRO A 34 -24.46 -5.66 21.15
C PRO A 34 -24.63 -4.21 21.59
N SER A 35 -24.06 -3.24 20.88
CA SER A 35 -23.99 -1.84 21.34
C SER A 35 -25.21 -1.05 20.88
N PRO A 36 -26.06 -0.52 21.78
CA PRO A 36 -27.21 0.31 21.41
C PRO A 36 -26.82 1.68 20.79
N ASP A 37 -25.55 2.08 20.94
CA ASP A 37 -24.94 3.26 20.33
C ASP A 37 -24.28 2.93 18.97
N VAL A 38 -24.99 2.27 18.06
CA VAL A 38 -24.58 2.29 16.64
C VAL A 38 -24.93 3.69 16.08
N GLY A 39 -24.21 4.70 16.57
CA GLY A 39 -24.25 6.05 16.04
C GLY A 39 -24.05 5.97 14.54
N GLY A 40 -25.04 6.47 13.79
CA GLY A 40 -25.06 6.36 12.34
C GLY A 40 -23.76 6.91 11.75
N MET A 41 -23.07 6.08 10.96
CA MET A 41 -21.86 6.48 10.24
C MET A 41 -22.19 7.72 9.40
N HIS A 42 -21.48 8.83 9.65
CA HIS A 42 -21.72 10.06 8.93
C HIS A 42 -21.41 9.85 7.43
N PRO A 43 -22.37 10.06 6.49
CA PRO A 43 -22.19 9.70 5.08
C PRO A 43 -20.96 10.31 4.40
N ALA A 44 -20.55 11.51 4.84
CA ALA A 44 -19.36 12.17 4.31
C ALA A 44 -18.06 11.35 4.52
N LEU A 45 -18.01 10.46 5.52
CA LEU A 45 -16.85 9.58 5.75
C LEU A 45 -16.63 8.59 4.62
N LEU A 46 -17.66 8.28 3.82
CA LEU A 46 -17.52 7.47 2.61
C LEU A 46 -16.65 8.14 1.54
N LEU A 47 -16.41 9.46 1.63
CA LEU A 47 -15.43 10.14 0.79
C LEU A 47 -14.00 9.66 1.03
N ALA A 48 -13.71 8.99 2.16
CA ALA A 48 -12.42 8.34 2.36
C ALA A 48 -12.15 7.23 1.34
N VAL A 49 -13.19 6.54 0.83
CA VAL A 49 -13.04 5.46 -0.17
C VAL A 49 -12.40 5.97 -1.47
N PRO A 50 -12.94 6.99 -2.18
CA PRO A 50 -12.29 7.51 -3.38
C PRO A 50 -10.93 8.14 -3.08
N VAL A 51 -10.70 8.68 -1.87
CA VAL A 51 -9.38 9.17 -1.48
C VAL A 51 -8.38 8.01 -1.37
N ILE A 52 -8.74 6.89 -0.72
CA ILE A 52 -7.91 5.67 -0.67
C ILE A 52 -7.55 5.23 -2.09
N VAL A 53 -8.53 5.12 -2.99
CA VAL A 53 -8.31 4.74 -4.39
C VAL A 53 -7.30 5.69 -5.06
N LEU A 54 -7.50 7.00 -4.90
CA LEU A 54 -6.64 8.01 -5.51
C LEU A 54 -5.20 7.93 -4.99
N VAL A 55 -5.00 7.80 -3.68
CA VAL A 55 -3.65 7.78 -3.09
C VAL A 55 -2.94 6.45 -3.33
N SER A 56 -3.67 5.33 -3.39
CA SER A 56 -3.11 4.01 -3.75
C SER A 56 -2.62 3.93 -5.20
N TRP A 57 -3.05 4.84 -6.09
CA TRP A 57 -2.55 4.89 -7.48
C TRP A 57 -1.15 5.48 -7.62
N TYR A 58 -0.65 6.17 -6.60
CA TYR A 58 0.60 6.91 -6.67
C TYR A 58 1.58 6.53 -5.53
N PRO A 59 1.91 5.24 -5.34
CA PRO A 59 2.80 4.81 -4.27
C PRO A 59 4.20 5.40 -4.46
N VAL A 60 4.90 5.67 -3.35
CA VAL A 60 6.32 5.98 -3.39
C VAL A 60 7.09 4.69 -3.57
N LEU A 61 7.77 4.57 -4.70
CA LEU A 61 8.65 3.43 -4.96
C LEU A 61 10.01 3.66 -4.28
N LEU A 62 10.49 2.73 -3.46
CA LEU A 62 11.89 2.70 -3.02
C LEU A 62 12.60 1.52 -3.67
N GLN A 63 13.73 1.80 -4.31
CA GLN A 63 14.52 0.76 -5.00
C GLN A 63 15.24 -0.13 -3.98
N ARG A 64 15.18 -1.44 -4.22
CA ARG A 64 16.04 -2.43 -3.58
C ARG A 64 16.98 -3.05 -4.61
N ALA A 65 18.03 -3.71 -4.13
CA ALA A 65 18.93 -4.48 -4.99
C ALA A 65 18.26 -5.66 -5.73
N ARG A 66 17.12 -6.18 -5.24
CA ARG A 66 16.37 -7.31 -5.83
C ARG A 66 14.88 -7.04 -6.07
N GLY A 67 14.41 -5.80 -5.89
CA GLY A 67 12.99 -5.49 -6.01
C GLY A 67 12.67 -4.02 -5.82
N VAL A 68 11.39 -3.72 -5.63
CA VAL A 68 10.87 -2.37 -5.36
C VAL A 68 9.93 -2.47 -4.17
N ILE A 69 10.15 -1.63 -3.15
CA ILE A 69 9.16 -1.42 -2.08
C ILE A 69 8.18 -0.39 -2.59
N GLU A 70 6.90 -0.70 -2.51
CA GLU A 70 5.84 0.28 -2.70
C GLU A 70 5.42 0.78 -1.32
N ILE A 71 5.60 2.07 -1.06
CA ILE A 71 5.03 2.71 0.12
C ILE A 71 3.75 3.40 -0.31
N GLY A 72 2.63 2.86 0.16
CA GLY A 72 1.32 3.44 -0.07
C GLY A 72 1.10 4.69 0.77
N PHE A 73 0.52 5.72 0.14
CA PHE A 73 0.02 6.91 0.84
C PHE A 73 -1.36 6.67 1.50
N ASP A 74 -1.98 5.52 1.26
CA ASP A 74 -3.23 5.08 1.87
C ASP A 74 -3.15 4.98 3.40
N SER A 75 -1.98 4.68 3.95
CA SER A 75 -1.67 4.76 5.38
C SER A 75 -2.05 6.10 6.03
N CYS A 76 -1.99 7.23 5.31
CA CYS A 76 -2.45 8.51 5.85
C CYS A 76 -3.98 8.56 6.02
N VAL A 77 -4.74 7.90 5.15
CA VAL A 77 -6.20 7.79 5.30
C VAL A 77 -6.54 6.85 6.44
N LEU A 78 -5.74 5.80 6.65
CA LEU A 78 -5.85 4.91 7.81
C LEU A 78 -5.66 5.68 9.12
N ALA A 79 -4.61 6.52 9.21
CA ALA A 79 -4.34 7.38 10.35
C ALA A 79 -5.50 8.35 10.63
N PHE A 80 -6.08 8.95 9.59
CA PHE A 80 -7.26 9.80 9.69
C PHE A 80 -8.47 9.03 10.23
N LEU A 81 -8.77 7.85 9.66
CA LEU A 81 -9.90 7.03 10.10
C LEU A 81 -9.73 6.57 11.54
N GLY A 82 -8.53 6.13 11.93
CA GLY A 82 -8.25 5.65 13.29
C GLY A 82 -8.36 6.72 14.37
N THR A 83 -8.42 8.00 14.02
CA THR A 83 -8.53 9.10 14.98
C THR A 83 -9.91 9.75 15.00
N VAL A 84 -10.62 9.75 13.88
CA VAL A 84 -11.90 10.45 13.73
C VAL A 84 -13.10 9.54 14.00
N VAL A 85 -12.97 8.24 13.74
CA VAL A 85 -14.07 7.28 13.86
C VAL A 85 -13.69 6.07 14.73
N PRO A 86 -14.67 5.42 15.38
CA PRO A 86 -14.41 4.15 16.04
C PRO A 86 -13.79 3.12 15.10
N ALA A 87 -12.91 2.26 15.61
CA ALA A 87 -12.16 1.28 14.80
C ALA A 87 -13.06 0.44 13.89
N HIS A 88 -14.26 0.08 14.35
CA HIS A 88 -15.19 -0.72 13.55
C HIS A 88 -15.75 0.00 12.33
N GLN A 89 -16.05 1.29 12.44
CA GLN A 89 -16.50 2.10 11.31
C GLN A 89 -15.34 2.33 10.33
N GLY A 90 -14.16 2.64 10.87
CA GLY A 90 -12.93 2.77 10.10
C GLY A 90 -12.59 1.49 9.34
N ALA A 91 -12.76 0.33 9.97
CA ALA A 91 -12.46 -0.98 9.38
C ALA A 91 -13.34 -1.27 8.16
N VAL A 92 -14.64 -0.95 8.24
CA VAL A 92 -15.58 -1.12 7.11
C VAL A 92 -15.21 -0.21 5.95
N ILE A 93 -14.95 1.08 6.22
CA ILE A 93 -14.55 2.07 5.20
C ILE A 93 -13.21 1.66 4.56
N TRP A 94 -12.25 1.25 5.38
CA TRP A 94 -10.93 0.80 4.95
C TRP A 94 -11.02 -0.45 4.06
N ALA A 95 -11.76 -1.48 4.49
CA ALA A 95 -11.95 -2.71 3.71
C ALA A 95 -12.61 -2.42 2.36
N LEU A 96 -13.60 -1.53 2.32
CA LEU A 96 -14.24 -1.08 1.09
C LEU A 96 -13.24 -0.32 0.20
N GLY A 97 -12.47 0.61 0.77
CA GLY A 97 -11.41 1.33 0.09
C GLY A 97 -10.36 0.42 -0.53
N ALA A 98 -9.84 -0.53 0.25
CA ALA A 98 -8.87 -1.53 -0.19
C ALA A 98 -9.42 -2.37 -1.35
N LEU A 99 -10.66 -2.85 -1.24
CA LEU A 99 -11.31 -3.62 -2.31
C LEU A 99 -11.40 -2.80 -3.61
N VAL A 100 -11.96 -1.59 -3.55
CA VAL A 100 -12.14 -0.73 -4.74
C VAL A 100 -10.79 -0.35 -5.33
N ALA A 101 -9.82 0.04 -4.51
CA ALA A 101 -8.47 0.43 -4.95
C ALA A 101 -7.82 -0.70 -5.75
N GLN A 102 -7.85 -1.94 -5.25
CA GLN A 102 -7.26 -3.09 -5.93
C GLN A 102 -8.03 -3.49 -7.19
N MET A 103 -9.36 -3.35 -7.20
CA MET A 103 -10.18 -3.61 -8.38
C MET A 103 -9.84 -2.67 -9.53
N CYS A 104 -9.50 -1.41 -9.24
CA CYS A 104 -9.08 -0.40 -10.21
C CYS A 104 -7.66 -0.59 -10.78
N THR A 105 -6.86 -1.52 -10.27
CA THR A 105 -5.50 -1.77 -10.79
C THR A 105 -5.49 -2.70 -12.01
N ALA A 106 -4.45 -2.64 -12.84
CA ALA A 106 -4.24 -3.56 -13.97
C ALA A 106 -3.59 -4.91 -13.55
N ARG A 107 -3.47 -5.19 -12.25
CA ARG A 107 -2.75 -6.36 -11.72
C ARG A 107 -3.46 -7.69 -12.03
N ARG A 108 -2.69 -8.77 -12.00
CA ARG A 108 -3.21 -10.15 -12.14
C ARG A 108 -4.24 -10.44 -11.04
N PRO A 109 -5.31 -11.23 -11.30
CA PRO A 109 -6.34 -11.53 -10.31
C PRO A 109 -5.81 -12.13 -9.00
N ALA A 110 -4.80 -13.00 -9.08
CA ALA A 110 -4.17 -13.58 -7.88
C ALA A 110 -3.51 -12.51 -7.00
N ALA A 111 -2.76 -11.58 -7.61
CA ALA A 111 -2.15 -10.46 -6.90
C ALA A 111 -3.20 -9.50 -6.32
N LYS A 112 -4.32 -9.27 -7.02
CA LYS A 112 -5.44 -8.48 -6.48
C LYS A 112 -6.02 -9.11 -5.21
N ILE A 113 -6.26 -10.42 -5.22
CA ILE A 113 -6.81 -11.16 -4.07
C ILE A 113 -5.87 -11.05 -2.87
N PHE A 114 -4.57 -11.30 -3.09
CA PHE A 114 -3.54 -11.18 -2.05
C PHE A 114 -3.50 -9.76 -1.48
N ASN A 115 -3.39 -8.76 -2.36
CA ASN A 115 -3.29 -7.35 -1.97
C ASN A 115 -4.52 -6.86 -1.19
N VAL A 116 -5.73 -7.24 -1.61
CA VAL A 116 -6.96 -6.92 -0.86
C VAL A 116 -6.87 -7.53 0.53
N GLY A 117 -6.46 -8.79 0.63
CA GLY A 117 -6.32 -9.49 1.90
C GLY A 117 -5.33 -8.82 2.84
N VAL A 118 -4.09 -8.60 2.38
CA VAL A 118 -3.03 -8.04 3.23
C VAL A 118 -3.32 -6.60 3.63
N MET A 119 -3.75 -5.74 2.69
CA MET A 119 -4.09 -4.34 2.97
C MET A 119 -5.26 -4.24 3.96
N THR A 120 -6.28 -5.08 3.81
CA THR A 120 -7.44 -5.07 4.70
C THR A 120 -7.08 -5.61 6.09
N ALA A 121 -6.38 -6.75 6.16
CA ALA A 121 -6.01 -7.36 7.44
C ALA A 121 -5.07 -6.46 8.27
N SER A 122 -4.00 -5.96 7.65
CA SER A 122 -3.05 -5.05 8.29
C SER A 122 -3.73 -3.75 8.75
N GLY A 123 -4.58 -3.16 7.91
CA GLY A 123 -5.28 -1.92 8.25
C GLY A 123 -6.28 -2.09 9.38
N ILE A 124 -7.04 -3.18 9.41
CA ILE A 124 -7.95 -3.47 10.54
C ILE A 124 -7.16 -3.61 11.84
N VAL A 125 -6.07 -4.38 11.84
CA VAL A 125 -5.23 -4.54 13.04
C VAL A 125 -4.69 -3.19 13.50
N ALA A 126 -4.20 -2.35 12.58
CA ALA A 126 -3.72 -1.02 12.90
C ALA A 126 -4.81 -0.11 13.49
N LEU A 127 -6.02 -0.11 12.94
CA LEU A 127 -7.15 0.66 13.49
C LEU A 127 -7.49 0.23 14.92
N TRP A 128 -7.50 -1.08 15.19
CA TRP A 128 -7.70 -1.61 16.53
C TRP A 128 -6.57 -1.22 17.49
N VAL A 129 -5.31 -1.22 17.02
CA VAL A 129 -4.18 -0.74 17.83
C VAL A 129 -4.30 0.74 18.16
N ILE A 130 -4.69 1.58 17.20
CA ILE A 130 -4.90 3.02 17.43
C ILE A 130 -6.02 3.23 18.45
N ASP A 131 -7.17 2.57 18.25
CA ASP A 131 -8.33 2.69 19.13
C ASP A 131 -8.05 2.14 20.54
N TRP A 132 -7.25 1.08 20.67
CA TRP A 132 -6.84 0.55 21.96
C TRP A 132 -5.91 1.51 22.73
N LEU A 133 -5.00 2.20 22.04
CA LEU A 133 -4.05 3.14 22.66
C LEU A 133 -4.64 4.53 22.90
N SER A 134 -5.56 4.97 22.03
CA SER A 134 -6.22 6.26 22.07
C SER A 134 -7.60 6.16 21.41
N PRO A 135 -8.64 5.77 22.15
CA PRO A 135 -9.99 5.59 21.61
C PRO A 135 -10.49 6.82 20.85
N ALA A 136 -11.33 6.59 19.83
CA ALA A 136 -11.91 7.68 19.03
C ALA A 136 -12.59 8.75 19.91
N GLY A 137 -12.36 10.02 19.60
CA GLY A 137 -12.87 11.15 20.41
C GLY A 137 -12.03 11.50 21.64
N SER A 138 -10.91 10.80 21.88
CA SER A 138 -9.92 11.22 22.88
C SER A 138 -9.39 12.63 22.58
N PRO A 139 -9.05 13.44 23.62
CA PRO A 139 -8.52 14.77 23.42
C PRO A 139 -7.24 14.76 22.57
N VAL A 140 -7.07 15.80 21.76
CA VAL A 140 -5.87 16.00 20.94
C VAL A 140 -4.65 16.16 21.84
N HIS A 141 -3.81 15.12 21.90
CA HIS A 141 -2.59 15.08 22.71
C HIS A 141 -1.50 14.23 22.05
N LEU A 142 -0.27 14.34 22.56
CA LEU A 142 0.89 13.56 22.14
C LEU A 142 0.61 12.05 22.14
N GLN A 143 -0.21 11.55 23.07
CA GLN A 143 -0.61 10.14 23.12
C GLN A 143 -1.35 9.70 21.85
N GLN A 144 -2.28 10.51 21.34
CA GLN A 144 -3.02 10.17 20.11
C GLN A 144 -2.08 10.14 18.90
N PHE A 145 -1.12 11.07 18.82
CA PHE A 145 -0.10 11.03 17.79
C PHE A 145 0.77 9.77 17.89
N VAL A 146 1.23 9.40 19.09
CA VAL A 146 1.99 8.17 19.32
C VAL A 146 1.15 6.93 18.96
N ALA A 147 -0.14 6.90 19.31
CA ALA A 147 -1.04 5.81 18.93
C ALA A 147 -1.11 5.64 17.41
N VAL A 148 -1.25 6.74 16.66
CA VAL A 148 -1.21 6.73 15.19
C VAL A 148 0.12 6.20 14.67
N LEU A 149 1.25 6.68 15.19
CA LEU A 149 2.58 6.21 14.78
C LEU A 149 2.76 4.71 15.02
N VAL A 150 2.30 4.21 16.18
CA VAL A 150 2.36 2.78 16.51
C VAL A 150 1.43 1.98 15.57
N GLY A 151 0.20 2.45 15.36
CA GLY A 151 -0.76 1.82 14.45
C GLY A 151 -0.24 1.70 13.03
N CYS A 152 0.29 2.79 12.45
CA CYS A 152 0.83 2.76 11.10
C CYS A 152 2.15 1.96 11.00
N THR A 153 2.95 1.93 12.06
CA THR A 153 4.10 1.02 12.13
C THR A 153 3.64 -0.44 12.10
N VAL A 154 2.61 -0.80 12.86
CA VAL A 154 2.01 -2.14 12.85
C VAL A 154 1.45 -2.49 11.47
N TYR A 155 0.73 -1.55 10.84
CA TYR A 155 0.24 -1.69 9.47
C TYR A 155 1.38 -2.06 8.51
N PHE A 156 2.44 -1.24 8.47
CA PHE A 156 3.58 -1.45 7.58
C PHE A 156 4.31 -2.76 7.87
N VAL A 157 4.57 -3.08 9.14
CA VAL A 157 5.28 -4.30 9.52
C VAL A 157 4.49 -5.54 9.11
N LEU A 158 3.18 -5.56 9.32
CA LEU A 158 2.34 -6.69 8.91
C LEU A 158 2.28 -6.83 7.40
N ASP A 159 2.05 -5.72 6.68
CA ASP A 159 2.03 -5.72 5.21
C ASP A 159 3.35 -6.22 4.64
N PHE A 160 4.47 -5.72 5.17
CA PHE A 160 5.81 -6.13 4.78
C PHE A 160 6.08 -7.60 5.05
N ILE A 161 5.84 -8.09 6.27
CA ILE A 161 6.10 -9.49 6.64
C ILE A 161 5.25 -10.45 5.80
N ILE A 162 3.95 -10.16 5.65
CA ILE A 162 3.04 -11.02 4.88
C ILE A 162 3.44 -11.05 3.40
N SER A 163 3.83 -9.90 2.84
CA SER A 163 4.32 -9.80 1.46
C SER A 163 5.62 -10.56 1.26
N GLU A 164 6.60 -10.42 2.15
CA GLU A 164 7.86 -11.18 2.09
C GLU A 164 7.62 -12.69 2.17
N ILE A 165 6.70 -13.15 3.03
CA ILE A 165 6.35 -14.57 3.11
C ILE A 165 5.76 -15.06 1.78
N SER A 166 4.87 -14.29 1.14
CA SER A 166 4.30 -14.66 -0.16
C SER A 166 5.40 -14.75 -1.23
N VAL A 167 6.32 -13.79 -1.28
CA VAL A 167 7.46 -13.79 -2.23
C VAL A 167 8.37 -14.98 -2.00
N VAL A 168 8.73 -15.30 -0.75
CA VAL A 168 9.57 -16.47 -0.43
C VAL A 168 8.88 -17.77 -0.88
N LEU A 169 7.56 -17.88 -0.70
CA LEU A 169 6.78 -19.04 -1.15
C LEU A 169 6.65 -19.12 -2.68
N GLU A 170 6.68 -17.99 -3.39
CA GLU A 170 6.61 -17.94 -4.85
C GLU A 170 7.97 -18.27 -5.50
N ASP A 171 9.05 -17.66 -5.02
CA ASP A 171 10.38 -17.74 -5.63
C ASP A 171 11.28 -18.82 -5.00
N GLY A 172 10.91 -19.38 -3.86
CA GLY A 172 11.70 -20.39 -3.13
C GLY A 172 13.03 -19.86 -2.59
N THR A 173 13.12 -18.54 -2.36
CA THR A 173 14.33 -17.89 -1.85
C THR A 173 14.42 -17.97 -0.33
N GLY A 174 15.64 -17.82 0.22
CA GLY A 174 15.87 -17.91 1.68
C GLY A 174 15.26 -16.73 2.44
N TRP A 175 14.63 -17.04 3.59
CA TRP A 175 14.05 -16.06 4.52
C TRP A 175 15.09 -15.03 4.99
N GLY A 176 14.68 -13.76 5.08
CA GLY A 176 15.45 -12.72 5.80
C GLY A 176 16.65 -12.13 5.08
N ALA A 177 16.88 -12.45 3.80
CA ALA A 177 17.89 -11.78 2.99
C ALA A 177 17.68 -10.24 2.89
N GLU A 178 16.47 -9.76 3.20
CA GLU A 178 16.06 -8.36 3.02
C GLU A 178 15.81 -7.62 4.35
N LEU A 179 15.66 -8.33 5.47
CA LEU A 179 15.28 -7.76 6.78
C LEU A 179 16.35 -6.85 7.41
N GLY A 180 17.63 -7.04 7.07
CA GLY A 180 18.76 -6.30 7.64
C GLY A 180 19.21 -5.05 6.87
N ARG A 181 18.44 -4.59 5.87
CA ARG A 181 18.87 -3.50 4.97
C ARG A 181 18.36 -2.13 5.42
N SER A 182 19.23 -1.12 5.28
CA SER A 182 18.94 0.30 5.59
C SER A 182 17.70 0.86 4.89
N ASP A 183 17.31 0.27 3.75
CA ASP A 183 16.16 0.70 2.96
C ASP A 183 14.83 0.54 3.72
N VAL A 184 14.70 -0.48 4.59
CA VAL A 184 13.49 -0.70 5.41
C VAL A 184 13.32 0.44 6.42
N PHE A 185 14.43 0.90 7.00
CA PHE A 185 14.42 2.03 7.93
C PHE A 185 14.00 3.32 7.23
N LEU A 186 14.51 3.57 6.02
CA LEU A 186 14.11 4.73 5.21
C LEU A 186 12.62 4.68 4.86
N SER A 187 12.08 3.50 4.54
CA SER A 187 10.64 3.30 4.34
C SER A 187 9.84 3.67 5.57
N MET A 188 10.27 3.19 6.74
CA MET A 188 9.56 3.42 7.99
C MET A 188 9.55 4.90 8.38
N VAL A 189 10.66 5.62 8.19
CA VAL A 189 10.73 7.08 8.40
C VAL A 189 9.81 7.82 7.41
N SER A 190 9.75 7.37 6.16
CA SER A 190 8.89 7.99 5.13
C SER A 190 7.41 7.80 5.47
N ILE A 191 7.04 6.64 5.99
CA ILE A 191 5.68 6.32 6.44
C ILE A 191 5.26 7.24 7.57
N VAL A 192 6.10 7.41 8.60
CA VAL A 192 5.86 8.36 9.71
C VAL A 192 5.54 9.77 9.20
N ALA A 193 6.28 10.26 8.20
CA ALA A 193 6.05 11.58 7.62
C ALA A 193 4.70 11.66 6.89
N VAL A 194 4.32 10.60 6.16
CA VAL A 194 3.03 10.50 5.45
C VAL A 194 1.86 10.39 6.42
N ASP A 195 1.98 9.56 7.45
CA ASP A 195 0.93 9.33 8.46
C ASP A 195 0.66 10.58 9.30
N SER A 196 1.70 11.37 9.56
CA SER A 196 1.58 12.66 10.22
C SER A 196 0.62 13.59 9.47
N MET A 197 0.52 13.48 8.15
CA MET A 197 -0.44 14.25 7.35
C MET A 197 -1.88 13.79 7.57
N GLY A 198 -2.10 12.48 7.70
CA GLY A 198 -3.41 11.90 8.06
C GLY A 198 -3.86 12.34 9.44
N TYR A 199 -2.95 12.33 10.41
CA TYR A 199 -3.19 12.85 11.75
C TYR A 199 -3.51 14.35 11.74
N LEU A 200 -2.72 15.16 11.01
CA LEU A 200 -2.99 16.59 10.85
C LEU A 200 -4.38 16.85 10.24
N ALA A 201 -4.83 16.01 9.31
CA ALA A 201 -6.18 16.11 8.76
C ALA A 201 -7.27 15.88 9.81
N ALA A 202 -7.08 14.91 10.70
CA ALA A 202 -7.98 14.69 11.82
C ALA A 202 -7.98 15.88 12.79
N LEU A 203 -6.79 16.43 13.08
CA LEU A 203 -6.66 17.62 13.93
C LEU A 203 -7.39 18.84 13.38
N VAL A 204 -7.27 19.10 12.08
CA VAL A 204 -7.93 20.25 11.44
C VAL A 204 -9.45 20.04 11.40
N LEU A 205 -9.91 18.82 11.16
CA LEU A 205 -11.34 18.48 11.13
C LEU A 205 -12.00 18.72 12.49
N VAL A 206 -11.35 18.27 13.57
CA VAL A 206 -11.90 18.34 14.93
C VAL A 206 -11.68 19.71 15.57
N GLY A 207 -10.50 20.32 15.36
CA GLY A 207 -10.06 21.49 16.11
C GLY A 207 -10.33 22.85 15.46
N VAL A 208 -10.71 22.90 14.18
CA VAL A 208 -10.82 24.18 13.45
C VAL A 208 -12.17 24.34 12.75
N SER A 209 -12.27 23.85 11.51
CA SER A 209 -13.45 23.96 10.67
C SER A 209 -13.37 22.86 9.63
N PRO A 210 -14.46 22.14 9.33
CA PRO A 210 -14.45 21.08 8.32
C PRO A 210 -13.94 21.57 6.96
N TRP A 211 -14.21 22.82 6.59
CA TRP A 211 -13.73 23.41 5.33
C TRP A 211 -12.21 23.62 5.29
N ALA A 212 -11.58 23.82 6.45
CA ALA A 212 -10.12 23.97 6.53
C ALA A 212 -9.39 22.67 6.16
N THR A 213 -10.05 21.50 6.26
CA THR A 213 -9.47 20.23 5.78
C THR A 213 -9.19 20.24 4.28
N LEU A 214 -9.93 21.06 3.50
CA LEU A 214 -9.66 21.24 2.07
C LEU A 214 -8.30 21.90 1.81
N LEU A 215 -7.76 22.67 2.75
CA LEU A 215 -6.41 23.25 2.61
C LEU A 215 -5.32 22.17 2.62
N LEU A 216 -5.58 21.02 3.25
CA LEU A 216 -4.68 19.86 3.22
C LEU A 216 -4.70 19.13 1.87
N ALA A 217 -5.68 19.41 0.99
CA ALA A 217 -5.64 18.90 -0.37
C ALA A 217 -4.40 19.39 -1.13
N VAL A 218 -3.90 20.61 -0.83
CA VAL A 218 -2.70 21.17 -1.46
C VAL A 218 -1.42 20.37 -1.15
N PRO A 219 -1.04 20.13 0.11
CA PRO A 219 0.13 19.31 0.43
C PRO A 219 -0.03 17.86 -0.02
N VAL A 220 -1.23 17.27 0.08
CA VAL A 220 -1.50 15.92 -0.46
C VAL A 220 -1.28 15.90 -1.97
N ALA A 221 -1.87 16.83 -2.73
CA ALA A 221 -1.69 16.92 -4.17
C ALA A 221 -0.21 17.14 -4.54
N THR A 222 0.51 17.94 -3.77
CA THR A 222 1.95 18.16 -3.97
C THR A 222 2.74 16.86 -3.79
N LEU A 223 2.46 16.07 -2.74
CA LEU A 223 3.08 14.76 -2.54
C LEU A 223 2.73 13.77 -3.67
N LEU A 224 1.48 13.75 -4.13
CA LEU A 224 1.05 12.89 -5.23
C LEU A 224 1.74 13.27 -6.54
N VAL A 225 1.87 14.57 -6.83
CA VAL A 225 2.61 15.06 -8.01
C VAL A 225 4.09 14.73 -7.90
N ALA A 226 4.69 14.90 -6.73
CA ALA A 226 6.08 14.53 -6.48
C ALA A 226 6.30 13.02 -6.69
N SER A 227 5.41 12.18 -6.14
CA SER A 227 5.44 10.73 -6.34
C SER A 227 5.29 10.35 -7.81
N MET A 228 4.30 10.93 -8.51
CA MET A 228 4.10 10.72 -9.94
C MET A 228 5.32 11.08 -10.77
N SER A 229 5.92 12.25 -10.52
CA SER A 229 7.10 12.70 -11.26
C SER A 229 8.28 11.75 -11.06
N THR A 230 8.53 11.36 -9.82
CA THR A 230 9.61 10.45 -9.45
C THR A 230 9.41 9.06 -10.08
N THR A 231 8.18 8.54 -10.07
CA THR A 231 7.85 7.25 -10.69
C THR A 231 8.02 7.30 -12.21
N ARG A 232 7.57 8.37 -12.88
CA ARG A 232 7.73 8.56 -14.34
C ARG A 232 9.20 8.70 -14.75
N ASP A 233 9.98 9.48 -14.00
CA ASP A 233 11.40 9.68 -14.30
C ASP A 233 12.21 8.39 -14.15
N ARG A 234 11.86 7.57 -13.15
CA ARG A 234 12.46 6.25 -12.95
C ARG A 234 12.10 5.28 -14.06
N GLU A 235 10.83 5.26 -14.47
CA GLU A 235 10.38 4.43 -15.59
C GLU A 235 11.11 4.81 -16.88
N ARG A 236 11.25 6.11 -17.15
CA ARG A 236 12.02 6.62 -18.28
C ARG A 236 13.49 6.19 -18.21
N SER A 237 14.11 6.29 -17.03
CA SER A 237 15.50 5.88 -16.81
C SER A 237 15.69 4.37 -17.00
N ARG A 238 14.72 3.55 -16.54
CA ARG A 238 14.74 2.09 -16.71
C ARG A 238 14.63 1.71 -18.18
N ARG A 239 13.68 2.29 -18.92
CA ARG A 239 13.53 2.07 -20.37
C ARG A 239 14.79 2.47 -21.13
N MET A 240 15.36 3.63 -20.80
CA MET A 240 16.59 4.12 -21.40
C MET A 240 17.76 3.16 -21.15
N ARG A 241 17.90 2.63 -19.92
CA ARG A 241 18.93 1.64 -19.58
C ARG A 241 18.78 0.35 -20.41
N VAL A 242 17.56 -0.18 -20.50
CA VAL A 242 17.28 -1.37 -21.33
C VAL A 242 17.65 -1.10 -22.80
N LEU A 243 17.28 0.05 -23.35
CA LEU A 243 17.63 0.42 -24.72
C LEU A 243 19.16 0.53 -24.92
N PHE A 244 19.87 1.16 -23.98
CA PHE A 244 21.34 1.24 -24.04
C PHE A 244 22.02 -0.13 -23.95
N ASP A 245 21.56 -0.99 -23.04
CA ASP A 245 22.09 -2.35 -22.89
C ASP A 245 21.84 -3.18 -24.17
N MET A 246 20.67 -3.00 -24.80
CA MET A 246 20.37 -3.59 -26.11
C MET A 246 21.31 -3.07 -27.20
N SER A 247 21.47 -1.75 -27.34
CA SER A 247 22.37 -1.14 -28.34
C SER A 247 23.81 -1.63 -28.17
N ARG A 248 24.30 -1.71 -26.94
CA ARG A 248 25.64 -2.22 -26.63
C ARG A 248 25.79 -3.70 -26.97
N SER A 249 24.74 -4.49 -26.76
CA SER A 249 24.72 -5.92 -27.09
C SER A 249 24.66 -6.15 -28.61
N MET A 250 23.92 -5.31 -29.35
CA MET A 250 23.87 -5.34 -30.81
C MET A 250 25.21 -5.00 -31.46
N GLN A 251 25.93 -4.00 -30.94
CA GLN A 251 27.27 -3.64 -31.43
C GLN A 251 28.30 -4.77 -31.27
N ARG A 252 28.02 -5.75 -30.39
CA ARG A 252 28.88 -6.93 -30.17
C ARG A 252 28.48 -8.14 -31.02
N GLN A 253 27.35 -8.08 -31.73
CA GLN A 253 26.91 -9.16 -32.61
C GLN A 253 27.48 -8.97 -34.01
N SER A 254 28.04 -10.04 -34.56
CA SER A 254 28.60 -10.07 -35.91
C SER A 254 27.64 -10.64 -36.96
N SER A 255 26.44 -11.11 -36.55
CA SER A 255 25.45 -11.71 -37.43
C SER A 255 24.10 -10.98 -37.39
N ALA A 256 23.42 -10.91 -38.53
CA ALA A 256 22.10 -10.28 -38.66
C ALA A 256 21.03 -10.99 -37.80
N ASP A 257 21.07 -12.32 -37.72
CA ASP A 257 20.15 -13.12 -36.90
C ASP A 257 20.37 -12.89 -35.38
N GLY A 258 21.62 -12.62 -34.98
CA GLY A 258 21.95 -12.24 -33.61
C GLY A 258 21.36 -10.90 -33.21
N VAL A 259 21.28 -9.94 -34.14
CA VAL A 259 20.66 -8.63 -33.91
C VAL A 259 19.13 -8.74 -33.85
N LEU A 260 18.52 -9.54 -34.74
CA LEU A 260 17.07 -9.75 -34.78
C LEU A 260 16.54 -10.42 -33.50
N SER A 261 17.22 -11.46 -33.01
CA SER A 261 16.86 -12.12 -31.75
C SER A 261 17.01 -11.22 -30.51
N LEU A 262 17.99 -10.31 -30.52
CA LEU A 262 18.16 -9.26 -29.51
C LEU A 262 17.05 -8.19 -29.56
N LEU A 263 16.61 -7.78 -30.75
CA LEU A 263 15.48 -6.88 -30.93
C LEU A 263 14.18 -7.49 -30.40
N GLU A 264 13.92 -8.76 -30.71
CA GLU A 264 12.71 -9.43 -30.24
C GLU A 264 12.70 -9.61 -28.71
N SER A 265 13.83 -10.04 -28.14
CA SER A 265 13.93 -10.24 -26.69
C SER A 265 13.83 -8.92 -25.92
N GLY A 266 14.49 -7.86 -26.41
CA GLY A 266 14.42 -6.54 -25.82
C GLY A 266 13.09 -5.83 -26.03
N GLY A 267 12.45 -6.01 -27.19
CA GLY A 267 11.09 -5.54 -27.45
C GLY A 267 10.07 -6.19 -26.51
N ARG A 268 10.19 -7.51 -26.26
CA ARG A 268 9.37 -8.20 -25.26
C ARG A 268 9.65 -7.70 -23.84
N ALA A 269 10.90 -7.43 -23.48
CA ALA A 269 11.25 -6.88 -22.17
C ALA A 269 10.68 -5.47 -21.95
N LEU A 270 10.66 -4.63 -22.99
CA LEU A 270 10.03 -3.30 -22.96
C LEU A 270 8.51 -3.38 -22.84
N MET A 271 7.86 -4.33 -23.53
CA MET A 271 6.41 -4.53 -23.38
C MET A 271 6.02 -5.12 -22.02
N GLN A 272 6.89 -5.93 -21.41
CA GLN A 272 6.69 -6.47 -20.05
C GLN A 272 7.05 -5.49 -18.93
N ALA A 273 7.69 -4.36 -19.25
CA ALA A 273 7.97 -3.29 -18.30
C ALA A 273 6.78 -2.31 -18.14
N GLN A 274 5.68 -2.49 -18.90
CA GLN A 274 4.45 -1.75 -18.64
C GLN A 274 3.78 -2.27 -17.35
N PRO A 275 3.30 -1.37 -16.48
CA PRO A 275 2.59 -1.75 -15.25
C PRO A 275 1.27 -2.49 -15.52
#